data_AF-A0A2V8WPE9-F1
#
_entry.id   AF-A0A2V8WPE9-F1
#
_cell.length_a   1.000
_cell.length_b   1.000
_cell.length_c   1.000
_cell.angle_alpha   90.00
_cell.angle_beta   90.00
_cell.angle_gamma   90.00
#
_symmetry.space_group_name_H-M   'P 1'
#
loop_
_entity.id
_entity.type
_entity.pdbx_description
1 polymer ?
#
loop_
_entity_poly.entity_id
_entity_poly.type
_entity_poly.pdbx_seq_one_letter_code
_entity_poly.pdbx_strand_id
1 'polypeptide(L)'
;MDTSQLPEARVTEMTAKVVAYFRQERALYHRASGPLAPVWKSSIQDHFSKSLLDTVKTITLGGARIPPPPFYSEAVAMSGGHFPDFVHLAS
;
A
#
# COMPACT_ATOMS: atom_id res chain seq x y z
N MET A 1 -24.08 -6.19 0.20
CA MET A 1 -23.71 -7.25 -0.77
C MET A 1 -22.97 -8.31 0.03
N ASP A 2 -23.31 -9.58 -0.10
CA ASP A 2 -22.54 -10.65 0.53
C ASP A 2 -21.18 -10.77 -0.18
N THR A 3 -20.10 -10.36 0.48
CA THR A 3 -18.75 -10.36 -0.09
C THR A 3 -18.22 -11.77 -0.33
N SER A 4 -18.87 -12.80 0.24
CA SER A 4 -18.53 -14.21 -0.01
C SER A 4 -18.98 -14.71 -1.40
N GLN A 5 -19.75 -13.90 -2.14
CA GLN A 5 -20.27 -14.24 -3.47
C GLN A 5 -19.68 -13.37 -4.59
N LEU A 6 -18.50 -12.77 -4.38
CA LEU A 6 -17.82 -12.03 -5.43
C LEU A 6 -17.40 -12.99 -6.56
N PRO A 7 -17.83 -12.76 -7.82
CA PRO A 7 -17.39 -13.57 -8.95
C PRO A 7 -15.86 -13.50 -9.07
N GLU A 8 -15.22 -14.62 -9.42
CA GLU A 8 -13.77 -14.71 -9.56
C GLU A 8 -13.21 -13.60 -10.48
N ALA A 9 -13.87 -13.38 -11.63
CA ALA A 9 -13.51 -12.31 -12.57
C ALA A 9 -13.46 -10.92 -11.90
N ARG A 10 -14.33 -10.67 -10.93
CA ARG A 10 -14.40 -9.40 -10.19
C ARG A 10 -13.27 -9.29 -9.18
N VAL A 11 -12.90 -10.38 -8.52
CA VAL A 11 -11.74 -10.43 -7.63
C VAL A 11 -10.45 -10.18 -8.42
N THR A 12 -10.30 -10.82 -9.59
CA THR A 12 -9.17 -10.59 -10.50
C THR A 12 -9.08 -9.14 -10.94
N GLU A 13 -10.20 -8.52 -11.32
CA GLU A 13 -10.26 -7.11 -11.72
C GLU A 13 -9.79 -6.18 -10.58
N MET A 14 -10.31 -6.36 -9.36
CA MET A 14 -9.92 -5.52 -8.23
C MET A 14 -8.45 -5.72 -7.86
N THR A 15 -7.96 -6.95 -7.90
CA THR A 15 -6.55 -7.27 -7.68
C THR A 15 -5.67 -6.55 -8.70
N ALA A 16 -6.06 -6.56 -9.98
CA ALA A 16 -5.33 -5.85 -11.04
C ALA A 16 -5.28 -4.33 -10.81
N LYS A 17 -6.40 -3.72 -10.38
CA LYS A 17 -6.46 -2.29 -10.03
C LYS A 17 -5.53 -1.94 -8.86
N VAL A 18 -5.53 -2.76 -7.79
CA VAL A 18 -4.66 -2.58 -6.62
C VAL A 18 -3.18 -2.72 -7.01
N VAL A 19 -2.83 -3.75 -7.79
CA VAL A 19 -1.45 -3.96 -8.27
C VAL A 19 -0.99 -2.80 -9.14
N ALA A 20 -1.84 -2.32 -10.06
CA ALA A 20 -1.52 -1.19 -10.92
C ALA A 20 -1.24 0.08 -10.10
N TYR A 21 -2.09 0.37 -9.11
CA TYR A 21 -1.90 1.50 -8.20
C TYR A 21 -0.57 1.41 -7.44
N PHE A 22 -0.26 0.29 -6.79
CA PHE A 22 1.00 0.16 -6.07
C PHE A 22 2.24 0.29 -6.98
N ARG A 23 2.16 -0.19 -8.23
CA ARG A 23 3.25 0.00 -9.21
C ARG A 23 3.42 1.48 -9.56
N GLN A 24 2.32 2.20 -9.76
CA GLN A 24 2.35 3.63 -10.08
C GLN A 24 2.87 4.46 -8.91
N GLU A 25 2.36 4.24 -7.69
CA GLU A 25 2.83 4.93 -6.49
C GLU A 25 4.31 4.64 -6.22
N ARG A 26 4.73 3.38 -6.40
CA ARG A 26 6.15 3.02 -6.30
C ARG A 26 6.98 3.81 -7.31
N ALA A 27 6.56 3.86 -8.58
CA ALA A 27 7.28 4.61 -9.61
C ALA A 27 7.37 6.11 -9.30
N LEU A 28 6.27 6.69 -8.79
CA LEU A 28 6.19 8.10 -8.41
C LEU A 28 7.16 8.44 -7.27
N TYR A 29 7.12 7.68 -6.18
CA TYR A 29 7.89 8.02 -4.98
C TYR A 29 9.28 7.38 -4.91
N HIS A 30 9.63 6.45 -5.80
CA HIS A 30 10.94 5.80 -5.77
C HIS A 30 12.11 6.80 -5.85
N ARG A 31 11.92 7.92 -6.56
CA ARG A 31 12.91 9.00 -6.66
C ARG A 31 13.06 9.79 -5.36
N ALA A 32 11.97 9.93 -4.60
CA ALA A 32 11.95 10.61 -3.31
C ALA A 32 12.25 9.68 -2.13
N SER A 33 12.42 8.38 -2.37
CA SER A 33 12.67 7.39 -1.33
C SER A 33 14.16 7.27 -0.99
N GLY A 34 14.44 7.10 0.31
CA GLY A 34 15.78 6.88 0.85
C GLY A 34 15.97 5.44 1.35
N PRO A 35 17.20 5.04 1.71
CA PRO A 35 17.46 3.79 2.40
C PRO A 35 16.65 3.70 3.71
N LEU A 36 16.34 2.47 4.14
CA LEU A 36 15.72 2.24 5.43
C LEU A 36 16.60 2.83 6.56
N ALA A 37 16.01 3.68 7.41
CA ALA A 37 16.77 4.34 8.47
C ALA A 37 17.35 3.30 9.45
N PRO A 38 18.56 3.52 10.03
CA PRO A 38 19.22 2.53 10.87
C PRO A 38 18.37 2.03 12.04
N VAL A 39 17.64 2.93 12.71
CA VAL A 39 16.77 2.59 13.84
C VAL A 39 15.69 1.58 13.42
N TRP A 40 15.03 1.83 12.29
CA TRP A 40 14.00 0.93 11.77
C TRP A 40 14.60 -0.41 11.32
N LYS A 41 15.74 -0.36 10.62
CA LYS A 41 16.44 -1.55 10.17
C LYS A 41 16.81 -2.46 11.33
N SER A 42 17.39 -1.93 12.40
CA SER A 42 17.73 -2.68 13.60
C SER A 42 16.52 -3.28 14.30
N SER A 43 15.37 -2.60 14.29
CA SER A 43 14.14 -3.11 14.93
C SER A 43 13.52 -4.33 14.25
N ILE A 44 13.83 -4.54 12.97
CA ILE A 44 13.25 -5.65 12.16
C ILE A 44 14.29 -6.66 11.67
N GLN A 45 15.57 -6.46 12.00
CA GLN A 45 16.66 -7.24 11.42
C GLN A 45 16.59 -8.75 11.70
N ASP A 46 15.97 -9.14 12.81
CA ASP A 46 15.85 -10.54 13.20
C ASP A 46 14.74 -11.28 12.42
N HIS A 47 13.89 -10.53 11.72
CA HIS A 47 12.76 -11.07 10.95
C HIS A 47 13.02 -11.15 9.45
N PHE A 48 14.07 -10.49 8.96
CA PHE A 48 14.33 -10.35 7.53
C PHE A 48 15.81 -10.54 7.19
N SER A 49 16.09 -11.04 5.98
CA SER A 49 17.47 -11.17 5.52
C SER A 49 18.12 -9.79 5.37
N LYS A 50 19.43 -9.74 5.64
CA LYS A 50 20.23 -8.52 5.43
C LYS A 50 20.11 -7.99 4.00
N SER A 51 20.14 -8.88 3.00
CA SER A 51 20.02 -8.51 1.59
C SER A 51 18.70 -7.84 1.27
N LEU A 52 17.59 -8.29 1.87
CA LEU A 52 16.30 -7.62 1.73
C LEU A 52 16.35 -6.22 2.35
N LEU A 53 16.85 -6.11 3.59
CA LEU A 53 16.92 -4.84 4.31
C LEU A 53 17.86 -3.81 3.66
N ASP A 54 18.84 -4.26 2.88
CA ASP A 54 19.72 -3.41 2.08
C ASP A 54 19.04 -2.86 0.80
N THR A 55 17.94 -3.48 0.36
CA THR A 55 17.19 -3.08 -0.85
C THR A 55 15.90 -2.32 -0.55
N VAL A 56 15.36 -2.46 0.66
CA VAL A 56 14.16 -1.75 1.09
C VAL A 56 14.43 -0.25 1.19
N LYS A 57 13.52 0.53 0.62
CA LYS A 57 13.54 2.00 0.66
C LYS A 57 12.32 2.51 1.42
N THR A 58 12.48 3.64 2.10
CA THR A 58 11.42 4.30 2.88
C THR A 58 11.13 5.67 2.29
N ILE A 59 9.87 6.09 2.34
CA ILE A 59 9.42 7.43 1.98
C ILE A 59 8.86 8.07 3.24
N THR A 60 9.37 9.25 3.61
CA THR A 60 8.83 10.05 4.71
C THR A 60 7.95 11.13 4.13
N LEU A 61 6.66 11.07 4.41
CA LEU A 61 5.68 12.00 3.82
C LEU A 61 5.68 13.38 4.49
N GLY A 62 6.22 13.54 5.71
CA GLY A 62 6.37 14.85 6.35
C GLY A 62 5.07 15.66 6.50
N GLY A 63 3.93 14.98 6.66
CA GLY A 63 2.60 15.60 6.69
C GLY A 63 1.88 15.63 5.34
N ALA A 64 2.55 15.26 4.24
CA ALA A 64 1.90 15.03 2.96
C ALA A 64 0.95 13.84 3.05
N ARG A 65 -0.19 13.95 2.36
CA ARG A 65 -1.21 12.90 2.27
C ARG A 65 -1.10 12.19 0.93
N ILE A 66 -1.13 10.86 0.94
CA ILE A 66 -1.32 10.08 -0.28
C ILE A 66 -2.81 10.20 -0.65
N PRO A 67 -3.17 10.64 -1.86
CA PRO A 67 -4.57 10.72 -2.26
C PRO A 67 -5.20 9.32 -2.25
N PRO A 68 -6.51 9.22 -2.01
CA PRO A 68 -7.19 7.94 -2.09
C PRO A 68 -7.01 7.33 -3.49
N PRO A 69 -6.82 6.00 -3.62
CA PRO A 69 -6.69 5.35 -4.91
C PRO A 69 -7.90 5.65 -5.82
N PRO A 70 -7.74 5.70 -7.16
CA PRO A 70 -8.85 5.96 -8.08
C PRO A 70 -10.05 5.00 -7.95
N PHE A 71 -9.82 3.79 -7.43
CA PHE A 71 -10.84 2.76 -7.18
C PHE A 71 -11.41 2.80 -5.75
N TYR A 72 -11.05 3.77 -4.92
CA TYR A 72 -11.41 3.79 -3.50
C TYR A 72 -12.93 3.79 -3.27
N SER A 73 -13.69 4.61 -4.01
CA SER A 73 -15.15 4.66 -3.90
C SER A 73 -15.81 3.33 -4.25
N GLU A 74 -15.33 2.68 -5.32
CA GLU A 74 -15.77 1.34 -5.74
C GLU A 74 -15.44 0.29 -4.68
N ALA A 75 -14.24 0.34 -4.10
CA ALA A 75 -13.80 -0.59 -3.06
C ALA A 75 -14.60 -0.44 -1.76
N VAL A 76 -14.88 0.79 -1.32
CA VAL A 76 -15.73 1.10 -0.14
C VAL A 76 -17.15 0.56 -0.35
N ALA A 77 -17.73 0.77 -1.53
CA ALA A 77 -19.06 0.25 -1.85
C ALA A 77 -19.09 -1.29 -1.84
N MET A 78 -18.05 -1.93 -2.39
CA MET A 78 -17.93 -3.40 -2.43
C MET A 78 -17.71 -4.01 -1.05
N SER A 79 -16.96 -3.34 -0.18
CA SER A 79 -16.66 -3.83 1.17
C SER A 79 -17.74 -3.49 2.19
N GLY A 80 -18.84 -2.84 1.79
CA GLY A 80 -19.86 -2.35 2.72
C GLY A 80 -19.32 -1.33 3.74
N GLY A 81 -18.31 -0.54 3.36
CA GLY A 81 -17.68 0.44 4.25
C GLY A 81 -16.43 -0.05 5.00
N HIS A 82 -16.11 -1.34 4.95
CA HIS A 82 -14.94 -1.90 5.65
C HIS A 82 -13.59 -1.76 4.91
N PHE A 83 -13.51 -0.94 3.87
CA PHE A 83 -12.28 -0.79 3.10
C PHE A 83 -11.29 0.10 3.89
N PRO A 84 -10.00 -0.28 4.01
CA PRO A 84 -9.03 0.49 4.76
C PRO A 84 -8.95 1.93 4.24
N ASP A 85 -9.00 2.88 5.17
CA ASP A 85 -8.79 4.28 4.84
C ASP A 85 -7.29 4.55 4.68
N PHE A 86 -6.86 4.76 3.43
CA PHE A 86 -5.47 5.08 3.10
C PHE A 86 -5.10 6.53 3.43
N VAL A 87 -6.08 7.38 3.76
CA VAL A 87 -5.91 8.81 4.04
C VAL A 87 -5.67 9.08 5.53
N HIS A 88 -6.17 8.21 6.42
CA HIS A 88 -6.11 8.39 7.89
C HIS A 88 -5.12 7.50 8.64
N LEU A 89 -4.24 6.77 7.94
CA LEU A 89 -3.20 5.91 8.57
C LEU A 89 -2.14 6.67 9.42
N ALA A 90 -2.22 8.01 9.47
CA ALA A 90 -1.49 8.83 10.42
C ALA A 90 -2.48 9.40 11.44
N SER A 91 -2.87 8.59 12.43
CA SER A 91 -3.50 9.06 13.68
C SER A 91 -2.81 8.36 14.84
#